data_AF-A0A6P5C4B4-F1
#
_entry.id   AF-A0A6P5C4B4-F1
#
_cell.length_a   1.000
_cell.length_b   1.000
_cell.length_c   1.000
_cell.angle_alpha   90.00
_cell.angle_beta   90.00
_cell.angle_gamma   90.00
#
_symmetry.space_group_name_H-M   'P 1'
#
loop_
_entity.id
_entity.type
_entity.pdbx_description
1 polymer ?
#
loop_
_entity_poly.entity_id
_entity_poly.type
_entity_poly.pdbx_seq_one_letter_code
_entity_poly.pdbx_strand_id
1 'polypeptide(L)'
;MQTRASAVYPRGPHGVWTMEERGLAPTFDTTFENAQPTKTHMALVQLERVGLLHFLVSQNVDGLHVRSGFPRDKLAELHGNMFIEECVKCKMQYVRDTVVGSMGLKPTGRLCTVAKSRGLRACRGELRDTILDWEDSLPDRDLTLADEASRNADLSITLGTSLQIRPSGNLPLATKRRGGRLVIVNLQPTKHDRHADLRIHGYVDEVMTRLMKHLGLEIPAWDGPHMVERALPPLPRPPAPKLEPKEEASPQLNSPVPANPKQEPTAEPCTQHNGSGPTSPKRERPDSPSPHRPPKRVKTEVVPS
;
A
#
# COMPACT_ATOMS: atom_id res chain seq x y z
N MET A 1 0.34 -6.72 -5.36
CA MET A 1 -0.51 -7.87 -5.77
C MET A 1 -0.09 -8.54 -7.09
N GLN A 2 0.83 -7.97 -7.87
CA GLN A 2 1.19 -8.46 -9.20
C GLN A 2 2.54 -9.20 -9.14
N THR A 3 2.53 -10.47 -8.70
CA THR A 3 3.77 -11.23 -8.40
C THR A 3 4.26 -12.13 -9.54
N ARG A 4 3.71 -11.98 -10.75
CA ARG A 4 4.20 -12.68 -11.95
C ARG A 4 5.00 -11.82 -12.93
N ALA A 5 5.04 -10.51 -12.73
CA ALA A 5 5.91 -9.60 -13.49
C ALA A 5 6.96 -9.04 -12.52
N SER A 6 8.22 -9.41 -12.71
CA SER A 6 9.30 -9.22 -11.72
C SER A 6 9.52 -7.76 -11.28
N ALA A 7 9.08 -6.79 -12.10
CA ALA A 7 9.25 -5.36 -11.83
C ALA A 7 8.15 -4.67 -10.98
N VAL A 8 6.99 -5.27 -10.71
CA VAL A 8 5.82 -4.50 -10.21
C VAL A 8 5.67 -4.45 -8.69
N TYR A 9 6.54 -5.14 -7.93
CA TYR A 9 6.69 -4.90 -6.51
C TYR A 9 8.00 -4.12 -6.28
N PRO A 10 7.96 -2.78 -6.16
CA PRO A 10 9.15 -1.96 -6.40
C PRO A 10 10.34 -2.23 -5.47
N ARG A 11 10.10 -2.79 -4.27
CA ARG A 11 11.15 -3.14 -3.28
C ARG A 11 11.31 -4.66 -3.04
N GLY A 12 10.78 -5.48 -3.94
CA GLY A 12 10.99 -6.94 -3.93
C GLY A 12 12.42 -7.31 -4.25
N PRO A 13 12.82 -8.60 -4.16
CA PRO A 13 14.16 -9.05 -4.53
C PRO A 13 14.59 -8.66 -5.97
N HIS A 14 13.60 -8.50 -6.86
CA HIS A 14 13.74 -8.07 -8.26
C HIS A 14 12.94 -6.81 -8.61
N GLY A 15 12.48 -6.06 -7.60
CA GLY A 15 11.70 -4.83 -7.80
C GLY A 15 12.50 -3.71 -8.45
N VAL A 16 11.83 -2.77 -9.12
CA VAL A 16 12.47 -1.65 -9.85
C VAL A 16 13.53 -0.93 -8.99
N TRP A 17 13.19 -0.54 -7.76
CA TRP A 17 14.13 0.18 -6.88
C TRP A 17 15.26 -0.72 -6.37
N THR A 18 14.97 -1.98 -6.05
CA THR A 18 16.00 -2.95 -5.62
C THR A 18 17.01 -3.24 -6.73
N MET A 19 16.55 -3.33 -7.97
CA MET A 19 17.41 -3.55 -9.14
C MET A 19 18.23 -2.30 -9.43
N GLU A 20 17.62 -1.11 -9.38
CA GLU A 20 18.33 0.16 -9.56
C GLU A 20 19.41 0.40 -8.50
N GLU A 21 19.13 0.12 -7.22
CA GLU A 21 20.12 0.17 -6.13
C GLU A 21 21.32 -0.76 -6.38
N ARG A 22 21.11 -1.85 -7.12
CA ARG A 22 22.15 -2.82 -7.52
C ARG A 22 22.80 -2.49 -8.87
N GLY A 23 22.40 -1.41 -9.54
CA GLY A 23 22.84 -1.06 -10.88
C GLY A 23 22.37 -2.03 -11.97
N LEU A 24 21.27 -2.76 -11.72
CA LEU A 24 20.68 -3.74 -12.64
C LEU A 24 19.38 -3.19 -13.24
N ALA A 25 19.05 -3.61 -14.46
CA ALA A 25 17.77 -3.30 -15.08
C ALA A 25 16.66 -4.24 -14.58
N PRO A 26 15.46 -3.73 -14.26
CA PRO A 26 14.31 -4.57 -13.95
C PRO A 26 13.78 -5.27 -15.21
N THR A 27 13.23 -6.47 -15.04
CA THR A 27 12.61 -7.23 -16.13
C THR A 27 11.08 -7.12 -16.09
N PHE A 28 10.48 -6.88 -17.25
CA PHE A 28 9.03 -6.80 -17.43
C PHE A 28 8.58 -7.95 -18.32
N ASP A 29 7.74 -8.84 -17.78
CA ASP A 29 7.25 -10.02 -18.49
C ASP A 29 6.01 -9.73 -19.36
N THR A 30 5.42 -8.53 -19.24
CA THR A 30 4.27 -8.07 -20.01
C THR A 30 4.22 -6.53 -20.06
N THR A 31 3.48 -5.98 -21.03
CA THR A 31 3.16 -4.53 -21.07
C THR A 31 1.92 -4.24 -20.22
N PHE A 32 1.68 -2.96 -19.87
CA PHE A 32 0.49 -2.58 -19.10
C PHE A 32 -0.81 -2.94 -19.84
N GLU A 33 -0.85 -2.78 -21.17
CA GLU A 33 -2.02 -3.10 -22.01
C GLU A 33 -2.33 -4.60 -22.04
N ASN A 34 -1.30 -5.44 -21.99
CA ASN A 34 -1.43 -6.90 -22.05
C ASN A 34 -1.50 -7.55 -20.67
N ALA A 35 -1.26 -6.79 -19.60
CA ALA A 35 -1.38 -7.29 -18.23
C ALA A 35 -2.84 -7.67 -17.94
N GLN A 36 -2.99 -8.86 -17.35
CA GLN A 36 -4.30 -9.39 -16.94
C GLN A 36 -4.46 -9.26 -15.43
N PRO A 37 -5.68 -8.97 -14.93
CA PRO A 37 -5.99 -9.01 -13.51
C PRO A 37 -5.64 -10.38 -12.91
N THR A 38 -4.98 -10.37 -11.75
CA THR A 38 -4.65 -11.62 -11.05
C THR A 38 -5.87 -12.22 -10.35
N LYS A 39 -5.74 -13.44 -9.80
CA LYS A 39 -6.79 -14.05 -8.96
C LYS A 39 -7.19 -13.15 -7.80
N THR A 40 -6.24 -12.45 -7.18
CA THR A 40 -6.51 -11.45 -6.14
C THR A 40 -7.40 -10.32 -6.65
N HIS A 41 -7.12 -9.76 -7.83
CA HIS A 41 -7.95 -8.68 -8.40
C HIS A 41 -9.38 -9.16 -8.62
N MET A 42 -9.55 -10.35 -9.21
CA MET A 42 -10.87 -10.92 -9.47
C MET A 42 -11.60 -11.32 -8.18
N ALA A 43 -10.88 -11.78 -7.15
CA ALA A 43 -11.46 -12.03 -5.84
C ALA A 43 -12.00 -10.74 -5.20
N LEU A 44 -11.28 -9.61 -5.32
CA LEU A 44 -11.72 -8.31 -4.81
C LEU A 44 -12.99 -7.82 -5.54
N VAL A 45 -13.09 -8.05 -6.85
CA VAL A 45 -14.32 -7.79 -7.62
C VAL A 45 -15.49 -8.58 -7.03
N GLN A 46 -15.31 -9.87 -6.76
CA GLN A 46 -16.39 -10.68 -6.20
C GLN A 46 -16.77 -10.27 -4.79
N LEU A 47 -15.78 -9.98 -3.93
CA LEU A 47 -16.03 -9.53 -2.55
C LEU A 47 -16.82 -8.23 -2.52
N GLU A 48 -16.57 -7.31 -3.46
CA GLU A 48 -17.36 -6.10 -3.63
C GLU A 48 -18.79 -6.44 -4.08
N ARG A 49 -18.93 -7.27 -5.13
CA ARG A 49 -20.23 -7.67 -5.68
C ARG A 49 -21.15 -8.30 -4.65
N VAL A 50 -20.63 -9.08 -3.69
CA VAL A 50 -21.44 -9.72 -2.63
C VAL A 50 -21.55 -8.87 -1.34
N GLY A 51 -21.03 -7.65 -1.37
CA GLY A 51 -21.11 -6.69 -0.26
C GLY A 51 -20.25 -7.04 0.96
N LEU A 52 -19.16 -7.80 0.77
CA LEU A 52 -18.16 -8.09 1.81
C LEU A 52 -16.99 -7.09 1.81
N LEU A 53 -16.72 -6.44 0.67
CA LEU A 53 -15.75 -5.36 0.55
C LEU A 53 -16.47 -4.02 0.45
N HIS A 54 -16.18 -3.11 1.39
CA HIS A 54 -16.80 -1.79 1.44
C HIS A 54 -16.09 -0.78 0.52
N PHE A 55 -14.76 -0.73 0.58
CA PHE A 55 -13.94 0.20 -0.18
C PHE A 55 -12.56 -0.39 -0.47
N LEU A 56 -11.96 -0.02 -1.61
CA LEU A 56 -10.63 -0.44 -2.03
C LEU A 56 -9.71 0.77 -2.16
N VAL A 57 -8.58 0.74 -1.46
CA VAL A 57 -7.54 1.77 -1.56
C VAL A 57 -6.32 1.16 -2.23
N SER A 58 -5.89 1.71 -3.36
CA SER A 58 -4.74 1.22 -4.11
C SER A 58 -3.62 2.24 -4.22
N GLN A 59 -2.39 1.74 -4.22
CA GLN A 59 -1.15 2.46 -4.52
C GLN A 59 -0.61 2.10 -5.91
N ASN A 60 -1.27 1.16 -6.59
CA ASN A 60 -0.80 0.72 -7.89
C ASN A 60 -1.24 1.71 -8.97
N VAL A 61 -0.38 1.89 -9.98
CA VAL A 61 -0.68 2.69 -11.17
C VAL A 61 -1.01 1.84 -12.40
N ASP A 62 -0.98 0.51 -12.28
CA ASP A 62 -1.12 -0.45 -13.38
C ASP A 62 -2.52 -0.46 -14.04
N GLY A 63 -3.52 0.16 -13.42
CA GLY A 63 -4.90 0.24 -13.89
C GLY A 63 -5.69 -1.07 -13.88
N LEU A 64 -5.17 -2.14 -13.28
CA LEU A 64 -5.79 -3.46 -13.31
C LEU A 64 -7.08 -3.55 -12.49
N HIS A 65 -7.25 -2.76 -11.42
CA HIS A 65 -8.51 -2.71 -10.70
C HIS A 65 -9.64 -2.15 -11.58
N VAL A 66 -9.39 -1.05 -12.28
CA VAL A 66 -10.39 -0.48 -13.20
C VAL A 66 -10.67 -1.47 -14.34
N ARG A 67 -9.62 -2.03 -14.96
CA ARG A 67 -9.73 -2.97 -16.09
C ARG A 67 -10.32 -4.34 -15.71
N SER A 68 -10.31 -4.72 -14.44
CA SER A 68 -10.98 -5.93 -13.95
C SER A 68 -12.49 -5.75 -13.79
N GLY A 69 -13.01 -4.53 -14.00
CA GLY A 69 -14.41 -4.20 -13.74
C GLY A 69 -14.72 -3.90 -12.28
N PHE A 70 -13.71 -3.56 -11.46
CA PHE A 70 -13.96 -3.09 -10.10
C PHE A 70 -14.61 -1.69 -10.14
N PRO A 71 -15.68 -1.43 -9.38
CA PRO A 71 -16.40 -0.16 -9.48
C PRO A 71 -15.59 1.03 -8.98
N ARG A 72 -15.48 2.07 -9.82
CA ARG A 72 -14.64 3.26 -9.57
C ARG A 72 -15.12 4.11 -8.39
N ASP A 73 -16.42 4.11 -8.07
CA ASP A 73 -16.97 4.81 -6.90
C ASP A 73 -16.60 4.16 -5.56
N LYS A 74 -16.08 2.93 -5.56
CA LYS A 74 -15.55 2.23 -4.38
C LYS A 74 -14.02 2.05 -4.41
N LEU A 75 -13.33 2.75 -5.31
CA LEU A 75 -11.88 2.69 -5.49
C LEU A 75 -11.26 4.07 -5.25
N ALA A 76 -10.15 4.10 -4.52
CA ALA A 76 -9.24 5.25 -4.47
C ALA A 76 -7.89 4.87 -5.10
N GLU A 77 -7.51 5.54 -6.19
CA GLU A 77 -6.25 5.34 -6.92
C GLU A 77 -5.25 6.40 -6.48
N LEU A 78 -4.65 6.21 -5.30
CA LEU A 78 -3.90 7.27 -4.61
C LEU A 78 -2.67 7.77 -5.35
N HIS A 79 -2.08 6.95 -6.23
CA HIS A 79 -0.86 7.30 -6.97
C HIS A 79 -1.10 7.50 -8.47
N GLY A 80 -2.38 7.56 -8.87
CA GLY A 80 -2.79 7.67 -10.28
C GLY A 80 -2.98 6.33 -10.97
N ASN A 81 -3.22 6.40 -12.28
CA ASN A 81 -3.44 5.25 -13.13
C ASN A 81 -2.89 5.54 -14.54
N MET A 82 -2.08 4.62 -15.08
CA MET A 82 -1.40 4.77 -16.37
C MET A 82 -2.36 4.94 -17.55
N PHE A 83 -3.63 4.56 -17.39
CA PHE A 83 -4.69 4.65 -18.39
C PHE A 83 -5.61 5.86 -18.19
N ILE A 84 -5.40 6.68 -17.16
CA ILE A 84 -6.29 7.80 -16.83
C ILE A 84 -5.59 9.13 -17.03
N GLU A 85 -6.24 10.01 -17.78
CA GLU A 85 -5.89 11.43 -17.89
C GLU A 85 -7.04 12.32 -17.39
N GLU A 86 -6.71 13.46 -16.82
CA GLU A 86 -7.65 14.39 -16.20
C GLU A 86 -7.57 15.78 -16.84
N CYS A 87 -8.74 16.39 -17.07
CA CYS A 87 -8.84 17.77 -17.51
C CYS A 87 -8.51 18.75 -16.38
N VAL A 88 -7.50 19.59 -16.59
CA VAL A 88 -7.09 20.61 -15.59
C VAL A 88 -8.18 21.64 -15.29
N LYS A 89 -9.11 21.88 -16.22
CA LYS A 89 -10.17 22.89 -16.08
C LYS A 89 -11.42 22.36 -15.37
N CYS A 90 -11.90 21.19 -15.77
CA CYS A 90 -13.19 20.67 -15.31
C CYS A 90 -13.10 19.36 -14.52
N LYS A 91 -11.89 18.85 -14.29
CA LYS A 91 -11.63 17.64 -13.51
C LYS A 91 -12.30 16.37 -14.05
N MET A 92 -12.74 16.41 -15.31
CA MET A 92 -13.23 15.21 -15.98
C MET A 92 -12.07 14.29 -16.28
N GLN A 93 -12.20 13.04 -15.85
CA GLN A 93 -11.25 11.97 -16.12
C GLN A 93 -11.67 11.17 -17.35
N TYR A 94 -10.68 10.72 -18.11
CA TYR A 94 -10.85 9.86 -19.27
C TYR A 94 -10.04 8.59 -19.05
N VAL A 95 -10.72 7.45 -18.99
CA VAL A 95 -10.08 6.13 -18.99
C VAL A 95 -9.83 5.71 -20.44
N ARG A 96 -8.59 5.40 -20.77
CA ARG A 96 -8.13 5.00 -22.10
C ARG A 96 -7.92 3.49 -22.18
N ASP A 97 -7.91 2.97 -23.40
CA ASP A 97 -7.59 1.58 -23.72
C ASP A 97 -6.09 1.29 -23.68
N THR A 98 -5.29 2.32 -23.95
CA THR A 98 -3.82 2.35 -23.98
C THR A 98 -3.26 3.28 -22.92
N VAL A 99 -1.99 3.12 -22.55
CA VAL A 99 -1.37 4.04 -21.58
C VAL A 99 -1.34 5.48 -22.14
N VAL A 100 -1.55 6.45 -21.25
CA VAL A 100 -1.72 7.88 -21.59
C VAL A 100 -0.49 8.50 -22.26
N GLY A 101 0.70 7.94 -22.00
CA GLY A 101 1.96 8.28 -22.67
C GLY A 101 2.84 9.32 -21.97
N SER A 102 2.46 9.76 -20.76
CA SER A 102 3.25 10.68 -19.92
C SER A 102 3.16 10.31 -18.43
N MET A 103 4.06 10.85 -17.61
CA MET A 103 4.09 10.67 -16.16
C MET A 103 4.55 11.97 -15.47
N GLY A 104 4.07 12.19 -14.24
CA GLY A 104 4.39 13.36 -13.42
C GLY A 104 3.45 14.53 -13.70
N LEU A 105 2.16 14.25 -13.85
CA LEU A 105 1.10 15.23 -14.09
C LEU A 105 1.38 16.14 -15.30
N LYS A 106 1.90 15.54 -16.38
CA LYS A 106 2.32 16.25 -17.59
C LYS A 106 1.19 16.32 -18.62
N PRO A 107 1.20 17.34 -19.49
CA PRO A 107 0.27 17.43 -20.61
C PRO A 107 0.40 16.22 -21.54
N THR A 108 -0.75 15.65 -21.92
CA THR A 108 -0.81 14.45 -22.78
C THR A 108 -0.92 14.79 -24.27
N GLY A 109 -1.04 16.08 -24.59
CA GLY A 109 -1.30 16.59 -25.93
C GLY A 109 -2.79 16.54 -26.35
N ARG A 110 -3.67 15.94 -25.55
CA ARG A 110 -5.12 15.88 -25.81
C ARG A 110 -5.88 17.00 -25.11
N LEU A 111 -7.09 17.29 -25.61
CA LEU A 111 -7.98 18.31 -25.06
C LEU A 111 -9.30 17.71 -24.59
N CYS A 112 -9.86 18.28 -23.53
CA CYS A 112 -11.14 17.88 -22.96
C CYS A 112 -12.31 18.15 -23.91
N THR A 113 -13.12 17.13 -24.11
CA THR A 113 -14.31 17.11 -24.98
C THR A 113 -15.62 17.37 -24.25
N VAL A 114 -15.62 17.50 -22.92
CA VAL A 114 -16.85 17.73 -22.13
C VAL A 114 -17.60 18.94 -22.66
N ALA A 115 -18.88 18.74 -22.98
CA ALA A 115 -19.79 19.82 -23.37
C ALA A 115 -20.00 20.80 -22.21
N LYS A 116 -19.84 22.08 -22.49
CA LYS A 116 -20.07 23.23 -21.60
C LYS A 116 -21.09 24.18 -22.25
N SER A 117 -21.54 25.18 -21.50
CA SER A 117 -22.50 26.19 -21.98
C SER A 117 -23.74 25.56 -22.65
N ARG A 118 -24.42 24.62 -21.97
CA ARG A 118 -25.61 23.90 -22.49
C ARG A 118 -25.37 23.19 -23.84
N GLY A 119 -24.16 22.70 -24.10
CA GLY A 119 -23.83 21.99 -25.33
C GLY A 119 -23.26 22.86 -26.45
N LEU A 120 -23.18 24.18 -26.27
CA LEU A 120 -22.73 25.10 -27.32
C LEU A 120 -21.21 25.06 -27.56
N ARG A 121 -20.40 24.64 -26.57
CA ARG A 121 -18.93 24.60 -26.69
C ARG A 121 -18.33 23.44 -25.89
N ALA A 122 -17.22 22.88 -26.36
CA ALA A 122 -16.41 21.95 -25.58
C ALA A 122 -15.54 22.69 -24.55
N CYS A 123 -15.20 22.01 -23.45
CA CYS A 123 -14.34 22.55 -22.40
C CYS A 123 -12.95 22.95 -22.92
N ARG A 124 -12.33 22.11 -23.77
CA ARG A 124 -11.00 22.33 -24.35
C ARG A 124 -9.93 22.66 -23.31
N GLY A 125 -10.06 22.12 -22.10
CA GLY A 125 -8.98 22.11 -21.12
C GLY A 125 -7.90 21.11 -21.54
N GLU A 126 -6.65 21.41 -21.22
CA GLU A 126 -5.54 20.47 -21.36
C GLU A 126 -5.81 19.22 -20.51
N LEU A 127 -5.56 18.05 -21.09
CA LEU A 127 -5.55 16.79 -20.36
C LEU A 127 -4.13 16.51 -19.87
N ARG A 128 -4.03 16.05 -18.63
CA ARG A 128 -2.78 15.63 -17.99
C ARG A 128 -2.86 14.19 -17.51
N ASP A 129 -1.75 13.47 -17.49
CA ASP A 129 -1.71 12.17 -16.82
C ASP A 129 -1.97 12.32 -15.32
N THR A 130 -2.32 11.21 -14.67
CA THR A 130 -2.61 11.17 -13.22
C THR A 130 -1.46 10.62 -12.39
N ILE A 131 -0.33 10.29 -13.02
CA ILE A 131 0.81 9.66 -12.34
C ILE A 131 1.55 10.71 -11.55
N LEU A 132 1.67 10.47 -10.24
CA LEU A 132 2.38 11.36 -9.33
C LEU A 132 3.89 11.19 -9.46
N ASP A 133 4.62 12.31 -9.50
CA ASP A 133 6.04 12.35 -9.19
C ASP A 133 6.26 12.45 -7.66
N TRP A 134 7.51 12.37 -7.22
CA TRP A 134 7.86 12.33 -5.79
C TRP A 134 7.40 13.52 -4.96
N GLU A 135 7.31 14.69 -5.59
CA GLU A 135 6.94 15.96 -4.94
C GLU A 135 5.45 16.27 -5.04
N ASP A 136 4.69 15.48 -5.81
CA ASP A 136 3.28 15.74 -6.05
C ASP A 136 2.42 15.33 -4.85
N SER A 137 1.41 16.15 -4.56
CA SER A 137 0.37 15.81 -3.59
C SER A 137 -0.55 14.72 -4.13
N LEU A 138 -1.03 13.86 -3.23
CA LEU A 138 -2.07 12.89 -3.57
C LEU A 138 -3.38 13.58 -4.01
N PRO A 139 -4.19 12.95 -4.87
CA PRO A 139 -5.49 13.47 -5.26
C PRO A 139 -6.43 13.62 -4.05
N ASP A 140 -6.86 14.85 -3.77
CA ASP A 140 -7.65 15.19 -2.58
C ASP A 140 -8.93 14.34 -2.43
N ARG A 141 -9.66 14.14 -3.54
CA ARG A 141 -10.90 13.34 -3.55
C ARG A 141 -10.63 11.92 -3.09
N ASP A 142 -9.69 11.25 -3.73
CA ASP A 142 -9.38 9.84 -3.49
C ASP A 142 -8.76 9.64 -2.11
N LEU A 143 -7.88 10.56 -1.67
CA LEU A 143 -7.32 10.53 -0.32
C LEU A 143 -8.41 10.74 0.75
N THR A 144 -9.35 11.65 0.52
CA THR A 144 -10.46 11.91 1.46
C THR A 144 -11.34 10.67 1.60
N LEU A 145 -11.74 10.06 0.49
CA LEU A 145 -12.55 8.84 0.49
C LEU A 145 -11.80 7.67 1.15
N ALA A 146 -10.51 7.52 0.84
CA ALA A 146 -9.67 6.48 1.42
C ALA A 146 -9.50 6.65 2.94
N ASP A 147 -9.29 7.87 3.42
CA ASP A 147 -9.17 8.18 4.85
C ASP A 147 -10.50 7.96 5.58
N GLU A 148 -11.63 8.40 5.02
CA GLU A 148 -12.95 8.17 5.57
C GLU A 148 -13.26 6.67 5.70
N ALA A 149 -13.08 5.91 4.61
CA ALA A 149 -13.29 4.46 4.61
C ALA A 149 -12.38 3.77 5.63
N SER A 150 -11.09 4.17 5.69
CA SER A 150 -10.14 3.57 6.64
C SER A 150 -10.48 3.88 8.09
N ARG A 151 -10.96 5.10 8.40
CA ARG A 151 -11.40 5.47 9.76
C ARG A 151 -12.66 4.74 10.19
N ASN A 152 -13.59 4.48 9.27
CA ASN A 152 -14.89 3.88 9.57
C ASN A 152 -14.86 2.35 9.50
N ALA A 153 -13.83 1.75 8.93
CA ALA A 153 -13.65 0.30 8.90
C ALA A 153 -13.46 -0.29 10.30
N ASP A 154 -14.05 -1.46 10.53
CA ASP A 154 -13.75 -2.35 11.66
C ASP A 154 -12.65 -3.37 11.31
N LEU A 155 -12.37 -3.57 10.02
CA LEU A 155 -11.31 -4.42 9.49
C LEU A 155 -10.61 -3.77 8.29
N SER A 156 -9.30 -3.60 8.39
CA SER A 156 -8.42 -3.26 7.27
C SER A 156 -7.54 -4.45 6.92
N ILE A 157 -7.49 -4.81 5.64
CA ILE A 157 -6.62 -5.87 5.11
C ILE A 157 -5.65 -5.25 4.10
N THR A 158 -4.35 -5.37 4.35
CA THR A 158 -3.32 -4.94 3.39
C THR A 158 -2.80 -6.15 2.62
N LEU A 159 -2.62 -5.98 1.31
CA LEU A 159 -2.32 -7.07 0.39
C LEU A 159 -1.17 -6.66 -0.53
N GLY A 160 0.05 -7.14 -0.25
CA GLY A 160 1.20 -6.94 -1.13
C GLY A 160 1.71 -5.50 -1.19
N THR A 161 1.79 -4.82 -0.05
CA THR A 161 2.39 -3.48 0.10
C THR A 161 3.33 -3.46 1.31
N SER A 162 4.47 -2.78 1.20
CA SER A 162 5.40 -2.60 2.33
C SER A 162 4.96 -1.51 3.33
N LEU A 163 3.90 -0.76 2.99
CA LEU A 163 3.32 0.32 3.79
C LEU A 163 4.29 1.49 4.11
N GLN A 164 5.34 1.66 3.30
CA GLN A 164 6.37 2.67 3.57
C GLN A 164 5.99 4.09 3.14
N ILE A 165 5.25 4.23 2.05
CA ILE A 165 4.88 5.51 1.44
C ILE A 165 3.79 6.19 2.26
N ARG A 166 3.97 7.48 2.58
CA ARG A 166 2.98 8.29 3.31
C ARG A 166 2.25 9.22 2.32
N PRO A 167 0.97 9.52 2.54
CA PRO A 167 0.12 9.02 3.64
C PRO A 167 -0.45 7.61 3.40
N SER A 168 -0.40 7.06 2.19
CA SER A 168 -1.07 5.82 1.78
C SER A 168 -0.86 4.64 2.72
N GLY A 169 0.39 4.32 3.07
CA GLY A 169 0.75 3.22 3.95
C GLY A 169 0.32 3.40 5.41
N ASN A 170 -0.05 4.61 5.83
CA ASN A 170 -0.55 4.88 7.18
C ASN A 170 -2.08 4.74 7.30
N LEU A 171 -2.82 4.72 6.19
CA LEU A 171 -4.28 4.64 6.19
C LEU A 171 -4.81 3.41 6.96
N PRO A 172 -4.23 2.20 6.85
CA PRO A 172 -4.68 1.04 7.63
C PRO A 172 -4.55 1.21 9.16
N LEU A 173 -3.68 2.12 9.62
CA LEU A 173 -3.57 2.44 11.05
C LEU A 173 -4.75 3.31 11.54
N ALA A 174 -5.46 4.01 10.66
CA ALA A 174 -6.66 4.75 11.03
C ALA A 174 -7.75 3.81 11.57
N THR A 175 -7.90 2.63 10.96
CA THR A 175 -8.76 1.54 11.44
C THR A 175 -8.39 1.11 12.87
N LYS A 176 -7.10 0.85 13.13
CA LYS A 176 -6.61 0.48 14.48
C LYS A 176 -6.91 1.54 15.53
N ARG A 177 -6.76 2.83 15.18
CA ARG A 177 -7.02 3.95 16.11
C ARG A 177 -8.49 4.04 16.53
N ARG A 178 -9.42 3.48 15.76
CA ARG A 178 -10.85 3.43 16.06
C ARG A 178 -11.31 2.08 16.62
N GLY A 179 -10.38 1.22 17.05
CA GLY A 179 -10.69 -0.08 17.65
C GLY A 179 -10.89 -1.22 16.65
N GLY A 180 -10.77 -0.94 15.35
CA GLY A 180 -10.79 -1.97 14.31
C GLY A 180 -9.55 -2.87 14.32
N ARG A 181 -9.56 -3.88 13.45
CA ARG A 181 -8.49 -4.87 13.28
C ARG A 181 -7.68 -4.61 12.01
N LEU A 182 -6.41 -4.96 12.04
CA LEU A 182 -5.49 -4.86 10.91
C LEU A 182 -4.92 -6.25 10.58
N VAL A 183 -5.15 -6.70 9.35
CA VAL A 183 -4.52 -7.88 8.78
C VAL A 183 -3.51 -7.43 7.74
N ILE A 184 -2.30 -7.99 7.79
CA ILE A 184 -1.25 -7.71 6.81
C ILE A 184 -0.90 -9.02 6.09
N VAL A 185 -1.06 -9.02 4.77
CA VAL A 185 -0.63 -10.12 3.89
C VAL A 185 0.48 -9.62 2.98
N ASN A 186 1.71 -10.04 3.27
CA ASN A 186 2.88 -9.64 2.48
C ASN A 186 3.99 -10.69 2.61
N LEU A 187 4.78 -10.88 1.55
CA LEU A 187 5.93 -11.79 1.59
C LEU A 187 7.09 -11.22 2.44
N GLN A 188 7.28 -9.90 2.38
CA GLN A 188 8.34 -9.20 3.11
C GLN A 188 7.79 -8.52 4.37
N PRO A 189 8.67 -8.14 5.32
CA PRO A 189 8.30 -7.27 6.42
C PRO A 189 7.67 -5.96 5.94
N THR A 190 6.74 -5.42 6.72
CA THR A 190 6.10 -4.13 6.45
C THR A 190 6.43 -3.11 7.54
N LYS A 191 6.30 -1.83 7.22
CA LYS A 191 6.53 -0.72 8.17
C LYS A 191 5.69 -0.85 9.45
N HIS A 192 4.51 -1.49 9.35
CA HIS A 192 3.51 -1.51 10.41
C HIS A 192 3.25 -2.91 10.98
N ASP A 193 4.16 -3.86 10.79
CA ASP A 193 3.99 -5.25 11.26
C ASP A 193 3.58 -5.33 12.73
N ARG A 194 4.21 -4.53 13.60
CA ARG A 194 3.91 -4.47 15.04
C ARG A 194 2.48 -4.06 15.40
N HIS A 195 1.74 -3.45 14.48
CA HIS A 195 0.38 -2.98 14.69
C HIS A 195 -0.69 -3.96 14.19
N ALA A 196 -0.30 -5.01 13.45
CA ALA A 196 -1.21 -6.00 12.89
C ALA A 196 -1.72 -6.98 13.95
N ASP A 197 -3.02 -7.25 13.91
CA ASP A 197 -3.67 -8.31 14.68
C ASP A 197 -3.41 -9.70 14.07
N LEU A 198 -3.19 -9.76 12.75
CA LEU A 198 -2.80 -10.97 12.04
C LEU A 198 -1.80 -10.62 10.92
N ARG A 199 -0.71 -11.39 10.84
CA ARG A 199 0.29 -11.31 9.75
C ARG A 199 0.32 -12.64 9.00
N ILE A 200 0.17 -12.58 7.69
CA ILE A 200 0.23 -13.75 6.81
C ILE A 200 1.37 -13.54 5.83
N HIS A 201 2.42 -14.35 5.96
CA HIS A 201 3.55 -14.34 5.03
C HIS A 201 3.31 -15.37 3.93
N GLY A 202 2.86 -14.91 2.77
CA GLY A 202 2.54 -15.79 1.64
C GLY A 202 2.15 -15.03 0.38
N TYR A 203 2.01 -15.77 -0.72
CA TYR A 203 1.53 -15.20 -1.97
C TYR A 203 0.07 -14.78 -1.85
N VAL A 204 -0.24 -13.52 -2.18
CA VAL A 204 -1.61 -12.98 -2.05
C VAL A 204 -2.63 -13.79 -2.86
N ASP A 205 -2.28 -14.29 -4.05
CA ASP A 205 -3.19 -15.11 -4.85
C ASP A 205 -3.55 -16.43 -4.15
N GLU A 206 -2.61 -17.05 -3.44
CA GLU A 206 -2.88 -18.27 -2.67
C GLU A 206 -3.78 -17.97 -1.47
N VAL A 207 -3.45 -16.91 -0.71
CA VAL A 207 -4.24 -16.48 0.46
C VAL A 207 -5.66 -16.14 0.04
N MET A 208 -5.84 -15.35 -1.02
CA MET A 208 -7.17 -14.96 -1.52
C MET A 208 -7.93 -16.15 -2.09
N THR A 209 -7.27 -17.08 -2.80
CA THR A 209 -7.94 -18.30 -3.30
C THR A 209 -8.47 -19.15 -2.14
N ARG A 210 -7.67 -19.32 -1.07
CA ARG A 210 -8.12 -20.06 0.12
C ARG A 210 -9.22 -19.31 0.87
N LEU A 211 -9.12 -17.99 1.01
CA LEU A 211 -10.15 -17.15 1.64
C LEU A 211 -11.49 -17.26 0.89
N MET A 212 -11.48 -17.13 -0.43
CA MET A 212 -12.69 -17.26 -1.26
C MET A 212 -13.33 -18.64 -1.09
N LYS A 213 -12.54 -19.71 -1.03
CA LYS A 213 -13.02 -21.06 -0.72
C LYS A 213 -13.69 -21.14 0.66
N HIS A 214 -13.09 -20.55 1.70
CA HIS A 214 -13.69 -20.51 3.04
C HIS A 214 -14.98 -19.70 3.10
N LEU A 215 -15.09 -18.65 2.28
CA LEU A 215 -16.31 -17.84 2.16
C LEU A 215 -17.38 -18.49 1.28
N GLY A 216 -17.09 -19.62 0.63
CA GLY A 216 -18.00 -20.27 -0.31
C GLY A 216 -18.26 -19.42 -1.57
N LEU A 217 -17.27 -18.63 -1.99
CA LEU A 217 -17.36 -17.73 -3.15
C LEU A 217 -16.44 -18.18 -4.27
N GLU A 218 -16.95 -18.20 -5.49
CA GLU A 218 -16.16 -18.43 -6.69
C GLU A 218 -15.42 -17.16 -7.11
N ILE A 219 -14.20 -17.31 -7.64
CA ILE A 219 -13.48 -16.19 -8.25
C ILE A 219 -13.95 -16.07 -9.71
N PRO A 220 -14.55 -14.94 -10.11
CA PRO A 220 -15.11 -14.77 -11.45
C PRO A 220 -14.01 -14.79 -12.52
N ALA A 221 -14.38 -15.25 -13.71
CA ALA A 221 -13.57 -15.12 -14.91
C ALA A 221 -13.45 -13.64 -15.32
N TRP A 222 -12.39 -13.32 -16.06
CA TRP A 222 -12.18 -11.99 -16.63
C TRP A 222 -12.46 -12.03 -18.13
N ASP A 223 -13.48 -11.29 -18.56
CA ASP A 223 -13.93 -11.26 -19.97
C ASP A 223 -13.17 -10.24 -20.83
N GLY A 224 -12.10 -9.65 -20.29
CA GLY A 224 -11.33 -8.58 -20.91
C GLY A 224 -11.54 -7.21 -20.28
N PRO A 225 -10.81 -6.18 -20.75
CA PRO A 225 -10.84 -4.85 -20.16
C PRO A 225 -12.22 -4.22 -20.26
N HIS A 226 -12.85 -3.92 -19.13
CA HIS A 226 -14.11 -3.18 -19.09
C HIS A 226 -14.15 -2.30 -17.83
N MET A 227 -14.89 -1.20 -17.93
CA MET A 227 -14.95 -0.17 -16.90
C MET A 227 -16.34 -0.15 -16.26
N VAL A 228 -16.39 -0.09 -14.93
CA VAL A 228 -17.62 0.06 -14.16
C VAL A 228 -17.51 1.35 -13.34
N GLU A 229 -18.31 2.36 -13.67
CA GLU A 229 -18.25 3.65 -12.98
C GLU A 229 -18.85 3.60 -11.56
N ARG A 230 -19.94 2.84 -11.38
CA ARG A 230 -20.66 2.74 -10.11
C ARG A 230 -20.96 1.31 -9.73
N ALA A 231 -20.85 1.01 -8.44
CA ALA A 231 -21.21 -0.28 -7.88
C ALA A 231 -22.68 -0.64 -8.17
N LEU A 232 -22.91 -1.91 -8.47
CA LEU A 232 -24.26 -2.48 -8.59
C LEU A 232 -24.80 -2.85 -7.20
N PRO A 233 -26.13 -3.06 -7.06
CA PRO A 233 -26.70 -3.62 -5.84
C PRO A 233 -26.02 -4.95 -5.46
N PRO A 234 -25.74 -5.21 -4.16
CA PRO A 234 -25.04 -6.41 -3.75
C PRO A 234 -25.79 -7.69 -4.15
N LEU A 235 -25.05 -8.67 -4.66
CA LEU A 235 -25.52 -10.01 -4.94
C LEU A 235 -25.76 -10.79 -3.64
N PRO A 236 -26.61 -11.84 -3.68
CA PRO A 236 -26.74 -12.77 -2.56
C PRO A 236 -25.39 -13.40 -2.19
N ARG A 237 -25.16 -13.62 -0.90
CA ARG A 237 -23.94 -14.26 -0.38
C ARG A 237 -24.27 -15.48 0.48
N PRO A 238 -23.34 -16.45 0.59
CA PRO A 238 -23.49 -17.56 1.52
C PRO A 238 -23.74 -17.09 2.96
N PRO A 239 -24.53 -17.84 3.75
CA PRO A 239 -24.75 -17.51 5.15
C PRO A 239 -23.44 -17.56 5.93
N ALA A 240 -23.29 -16.65 6.90
CA ALA A 240 -22.10 -16.64 7.75
C ALA A 240 -22.02 -17.96 8.55
N PRO A 241 -20.84 -18.60 8.61
CA PRO A 241 -20.67 -19.76 9.47
C PRO A 241 -20.85 -19.35 10.94
N LYS A 242 -21.38 -20.26 11.76
CA LYS A 242 -21.43 -20.07 13.21
C LYS A 242 -19.99 -20.02 13.72
N LEU A 243 -19.58 -18.86 14.24
CA LEU A 243 -18.31 -18.73 14.93
C LEU A 243 -18.50 -19.26 16.35
N GLU A 244 -17.74 -20.27 16.74
CA GLU A 244 -17.62 -20.70 18.13
C GLU A 244 -17.18 -19.50 18.98
N PRO A 245 -17.75 -19.28 20.18
CA PRO A 245 -17.28 -18.24 21.09
C PRO A 245 -15.79 -18.45 21.37
N LYS A 246 -14.99 -17.38 21.28
CA LYS A 246 -13.62 -17.43 21.79
C LYS A 246 -13.69 -17.78 23.27
N GLU A 247 -13.09 -18.90 23.68
CA GLU A 247 -12.73 -19.11 25.08
C GLU A 247 -11.96 -17.88 25.55
N GLU A 248 -12.51 -17.20 26.55
CA GLU A 248 -11.75 -16.20 27.29
C GLU A 248 -10.52 -16.91 27.86
N ALA A 249 -9.33 -16.44 27.46
CA ALA A 249 -8.09 -16.94 28.01
C ALA A 249 -8.18 -16.86 29.54
N SER A 250 -8.28 -18.01 30.20
CA SER A 250 -8.34 -18.09 31.65
C SER A 250 -7.12 -17.37 32.23
N PRO A 251 -7.27 -16.57 33.30
CA PRO A 251 -6.13 -15.96 33.96
C PRO A 251 -5.24 -17.09 34.48
N GLN A 252 -4.06 -17.27 33.88
CA GLN A 252 -3.07 -18.19 34.39
C GLN A 252 -2.79 -17.80 35.84
N LEU A 253 -3.12 -18.72 36.74
CA LEU A 253 -2.85 -18.65 38.16
C LEU A 253 -1.33 -18.63 38.33
N ASN A 254 -0.74 -17.44 38.52
CA ASN A 254 0.66 -17.30 38.89
C ASN A 254 0.86 -17.96 40.26
N SER A 255 1.33 -19.20 40.25
CA SER A 255 1.87 -19.85 41.44
C SER A 255 3.29 -19.31 41.68
N PRO A 256 3.68 -18.91 42.90
CA PRO A 256 5.02 -18.39 43.15
C PRO A 256 6.05 -19.51 43.04
N VAL A 257 7.13 -19.24 42.31
CA VAL A 257 8.34 -20.07 42.27
C VAL A 257 8.96 -20.13 43.68
N PRO A 258 9.38 -21.30 44.21
CA PRO A 258 10.02 -21.37 45.52
C PRO A 258 11.39 -20.68 45.49
N ALA A 259 11.63 -19.83 46.48
CA ALA A 259 12.91 -19.18 46.71
C ALA A 259 13.99 -20.19 47.12
N ASN A 260 15.16 -20.12 46.45
CA ASN A 260 16.35 -20.84 46.87
C ASN A 260 16.93 -20.20 48.14
N PRO A 261 17.39 -20.97 49.15
CA PRO A 261 17.82 -20.40 50.42
C PRO A 261 19.19 -19.72 50.33
N LYS A 262 19.28 -18.54 50.97
CA LYS A 262 20.51 -17.82 51.27
C LYS A 262 21.40 -18.65 52.19
N GLN A 263 22.70 -18.69 51.90
CA GLN A 263 23.75 -19.00 52.88
C GLN A 263 24.69 -17.79 52.99
N GLU A 264 24.99 -17.43 54.23
CA GLU A 264 25.93 -16.40 54.69
C GLU A 264 26.52 -16.93 56.03
N PRO A 265 27.63 -16.41 56.56
CA PRO A 265 29.00 -16.35 56.03
C PRO A 265 30.02 -17.02 56.99
N THR A 266 31.29 -17.19 56.59
CA THR A 266 32.41 -17.37 57.54
C THR A 266 33.62 -16.52 57.12
N ALA A 267 34.22 -15.85 58.12
CA ALA A 267 35.22 -14.79 58.05
C ALA A 267 36.67 -15.35 58.05
N GLU A 268 37.57 -14.83 57.20
CA GLU A 268 38.72 -13.90 57.49
C GLU A 268 40.10 -14.61 57.62
N PRO A 269 41.29 -13.94 57.50
CA PRO A 269 41.59 -12.51 57.22
C PRO A 269 42.77 -12.16 56.27
N CYS A 270 42.92 -10.83 56.03
CA CYS A 270 44.13 -10.01 55.76
C CYS A 270 44.82 -10.10 54.37
N THR A 271 45.03 -9.00 53.63
CA THR A 271 45.96 -7.88 53.94
C THR A 271 45.73 -6.65 53.03
N GLN A 272 46.38 -5.55 53.39
CA GLN A 272 46.16 -4.13 53.07
C GLN A 272 46.58 -3.67 51.65
N HIS A 273 45.95 -2.62 51.11
CA HIS A 273 46.60 -1.31 50.88
C HIS A 273 45.70 -0.21 50.27
N ASN A 274 45.93 0.99 50.80
CA ASN A 274 45.37 2.34 50.60
C ASN A 274 45.04 2.84 49.17
N GLY A 275 44.07 3.78 49.09
CA GLY A 275 44.07 4.81 48.04
C GLY A 275 42.74 5.53 47.75
N SER A 276 42.50 6.65 48.45
CA SER A 276 41.72 7.87 48.09
C SER A 276 40.96 7.97 46.73
N GLY A 277 39.70 8.45 46.77
CA GLY A 277 39.00 9.07 45.62
C GLY A 277 39.57 10.46 45.26
N PRO A 278 38.94 11.30 44.38
CA PRO A 278 37.55 11.27 43.89
C PRO A 278 37.37 11.63 42.37
N THR A 279 36.11 11.86 41.98
CA THR A 279 35.57 12.67 40.86
C THR A 279 35.27 12.04 39.49
N SER A 280 33.98 12.15 39.13
CA SER A 280 33.39 11.93 37.81
C SER A 280 33.74 13.05 36.82
N PRO A 281 33.67 12.78 35.50
CA PRO A 281 33.27 13.79 34.53
C PRO A 281 32.06 13.37 33.69
N LYS A 282 31.21 14.38 33.46
CA LYS A 282 30.09 14.43 32.50
C LYS A 282 30.56 14.07 31.09
N ARG A 283 29.75 13.32 30.34
CA ARG A 283 29.98 13.05 28.91
C ARG A 283 29.05 13.91 28.06
N GLU A 284 29.65 14.78 27.26
CA GLU A 284 29.02 15.67 26.29
C GLU A 284 28.50 14.90 25.05
N ARG A 285 27.50 15.49 24.39
CA ARG A 285 26.90 15.03 23.13
C ARG A 285 27.82 15.39 21.95
N PRO A 286 27.99 14.53 20.93
CA PRO A 286 28.63 14.94 19.68
C PRO A 286 27.61 15.49 18.67
N ASP A 287 28.04 16.56 18.00
CA ASP A 287 27.35 17.35 16.99
C ASP A 287 27.03 16.59 15.69
N SER A 288 25.93 17.01 15.06
CA SER A 288 25.45 16.60 13.75
C SER A 288 26.25 17.27 12.61
N PRO A 289 26.64 16.56 11.53
CA PRO A 289 27.19 17.21 10.34
C PRO A 289 26.09 17.64 9.35
N SER A 290 26.22 18.88 8.87
CA SER A 290 25.38 19.51 7.84
C SER A 290 25.46 18.82 6.47
N PRO A 291 24.40 18.85 5.64
CA PRO A 291 24.39 18.16 4.35
C PRO A 291 25.21 18.87 3.26
N HIS A 292 26.04 18.10 2.56
CA HIS A 292 26.80 18.52 1.38
C HIS A 292 25.90 18.86 0.19
N ARG A 293 26.22 19.97 -0.48
CA ARG A 293 25.59 20.45 -1.73
C ARG A 293 26.07 19.61 -2.93
N PRO A 294 25.20 19.20 -3.88
CA PRO A 294 25.65 18.44 -5.06
C PRO A 294 26.39 19.34 -6.07
N PRO A 295 27.33 18.80 -6.86
CA PRO A 295 28.07 19.57 -7.86
C PRO A 295 27.19 19.91 -9.08
N LYS A 296 27.45 21.07 -9.68
CA LYS A 296 26.78 21.60 -10.88
C LYS A 296 27.02 20.68 -12.09
N ARG A 297 25.96 20.33 -12.82
CA ARG A 297 26.05 19.66 -14.14
C ARG A 297 26.78 20.56 -15.15
N VAL A 298 27.82 20.02 -15.76
CA VAL A 298 28.48 20.56 -16.96
C VAL A 298 27.57 20.30 -18.16
N LYS A 299 27.32 21.32 -18.99
CA LYS A 299 26.61 21.20 -20.25
C LYS A 299 27.52 20.53 -21.27
N THR A 300 27.09 19.42 -21.87
CA THR A 300 27.69 18.87 -23.07
C THR A 300 27.02 19.50 -24.28
N GLU A 301 27.80 20.23 -25.09
CA GLU A 301 27.38 20.74 -26.39
C GLU A 301 27.26 19.57 -27.39
N VAL A 302 26.17 19.58 -28.16
CA VAL A 302 25.97 18.68 -29.30
C VAL A 302 26.48 19.40 -30.54
N VAL A 303 27.51 18.85 -31.18
CA VAL A 303 27.97 19.26 -32.52
C VAL A 303 27.25 18.39 -33.55
N PRO A 304 26.68 18.96 -34.63
CA PRO A 304 25.94 18.18 -35.62
C PRO A 304 26.86 17.58 -36.68
N SER A 305 26.52 16.39 -37.15
CA SER A 305 26.88 15.85 -38.47
C SER A 305 25.69 15.05 -38.98
#